data_AF-A0A411HFA0-F1
#
_entry.id   AF-A0A411HFA0-F1
#
_cell.length_a   1.000
_cell.length_b   1.000
_cell.length_c   1.000
_cell.angle_alpha   90.00
_cell.angle_beta   90.00
_cell.angle_gamma   90.00
#
_symmetry.space_group_name_H-M   'P 1'
#
loop_
_entity.id
_entity.type
_entity.pdbx_description
1 polymer ?
#
loop_
_entity_poly.entity_id
_entity_poly.type
_entity_poly.pdbx_seq_one_letter_code
_entity_poly.pdbx_strand_id
1 'polypeptide(L)'
;MLPQVRLGFIAWTLLMSATLPGCVAQPARTGVVRYTTTTACVDAISALQPRSIPPPDKNDSPAVFVFDSSSVCLRDAQNTRRPALLLSLAEVSIPAEILISSSGRGEVTLAPLISVLDKDFIEQSRYPFEKFTKRGTDFSMSVFLNDAGRQPAYLLIVADDVWLGKDNLTVAGKSQTTVWSTGLVTGAYTSGYEARQLSTFSDLGSLTIKRKSYAPPSLEETHN
;
A
#
# COMPACT_ATOMS: atom_id res chain seq x y z
N MET A 1 -42.16 -60.64 -60.68
CA MET A 1 -42.31 -60.62 -59.22
C MET A 1 -41.20 -59.77 -58.63
N LEU A 2 -41.62 -58.69 -57.96
CA LEU A 2 -40.94 -57.79 -57.02
C LEU A 2 -39.57 -57.15 -57.35
N PRO A 3 -39.46 -55.81 -57.24
CA PRO A 3 -38.22 -55.05 -57.29
C PRO A 3 -37.59 -54.91 -55.89
N GLN A 4 -36.28 -54.66 -55.80
CA GLN A 4 -35.69 -54.07 -54.60
C GLN A 4 -34.86 -52.82 -54.91
N VAL A 5 -34.96 -51.92 -53.95
CA VAL A 5 -34.89 -50.47 -54.02
C VAL A 5 -33.77 -50.02 -53.07
N ARG A 6 -32.86 -49.20 -53.61
CA ARG A 6 -32.18 -48.01 -53.05
C ARG A 6 -31.46 -48.03 -51.68
N LEU A 7 -30.59 -46.99 -51.59
CA LEU A 7 -30.04 -46.26 -50.44
C LEU A 7 -28.66 -46.79 -50.00
N GLY A 8 -27.53 -46.12 -50.24
CA GLY A 8 -27.30 -44.68 -50.25
C GLY A 8 -26.92 -44.22 -48.85
N PHE A 9 -25.65 -44.38 -48.48
CA PHE A 9 -25.08 -43.79 -47.27
C PHE A 9 -23.77 -43.09 -47.63
N ILE A 10 -23.87 -41.79 -47.88
CA ILE A 10 -22.73 -40.88 -47.94
C ILE A 10 -22.45 -40.49 -46.48
N ALA A 11 -21.40 -41.05 -45.90
CA ALA A 11 -20.93 -40.67 -44.58
C ALA A 11 -20.20 -39.32 -44.67
N TRP A 12 -20.92 -38.23 -44.39
CA TRP A 12 -20.33 -36.93 -44.09
C TRP A 12 -19.88 -36.92 -42.64
N THR A 13 -18.58 -37.11 -42.42
CA THR A 13 -17.93 -36.85 -41.12
C THR A 13 -17.81 -35.35 -40.93
N LEU A 14 -18.78 -34.77 -40.20
CA LEU A 14 -18.69 -33.42 -39.65
C LEU A 14 -17.64 -33.39 -38.53
N LEU A 15 -16.44 -32.87 -38.84
CA LEU A 15 -15.51 -32.39 -37.82
C LEU A 15 -16.14 -31.16 -37.16
N MET A 16 -16.73 -31.32 -35.98
CA MET A 16 -16.99 -30.19 -35.08
C MET A 16 -15.67 -29.76 -34.43
N SER A 17 -15.04 -28.74 -35.01
CA SER A 17 -13.97 -28.00 -34.36
C SER A 17 -14.56 -27.23 -33.18
N ALA A 18 -14.42 -27.76 -31.96
CA ALA A 18 -14.70 -27.05 -30.73
C ALA A 18 -13.67 -25.91 -30.58
N THR A 19 -14.04 -24.70 -30.99
CA THR A 19 -13.28 -23.48 -30.70
C THR A 19 -13.41 -23.18 -29.22
N LEU A 20 -12.42 -23.60 -28.43
CA LEU A 20 -12.24 -23.12 -27.06
C LEU A 20 -12.12 -21.59 -27.11
N PRO A 21 -12.91 -20.83 -26.32
CA PRO A 21 -12.73 -19.39 -26.22
C PRO A 21 -11.33 -19.15 -25.66
N GLY A 22 -10.44 -18.65 -26.52
CA GLY A 22 -9.09 -18.27 -26.11
C GLY A 22 -9.19 -17.23 -25.01
N CYS A 23 -8.54 -17.49 -23.88
CA CYS A 23 -8.21 -16.47 -22.88
C CYS A 23 -7.42 -15.37 -23.59
N VAL A 24 -8.11 -14.32 -24.03
CA VAL A 24 -7.46 -13.09 -24.47
C VAL A 24 -6.78 -12.50 -23.24
N ALA A 25 -5.47 -12.61 -23.18
CA ALA A 25 -4.65 -11.95 -22.17
C ALA A 25 -4.95 -10.44 -22.25
N GLN A 26 -5.63 -9.92 -21.23
CA GLN A 26 -5.89 -8.50 -21.12
C GLN A 26 -4.54 -7.76 -21.04
N PRO A 27 -4.28 -6.75 -21.89
CA PRO A 27 -3.05 -6.01 -21.83
C PRO A 27 -2.93 -5.35 -20.45
N ALA A 28 -1.78 -5.55 -19.80
CA ALA A 28 -1.45 -4.86 -18.56
C ALA A 28 -1.54 -3.34 -18.80
N ARG A 29 -2.36 -2.64 -18.01
CA ARG A 29 -2.41 -1.18 -18.03
C ARG A 29 -1.10 -0.63 -17.46
N THR A 30 -0.14 -0.36 -18.33
CA THR A 30 1.12 0.31 -17.99
C THR A 30 0.92 1.83 -18.01
N GLY A 31 0.33 2.36 -16.94
CA GLY A 31 0.24 3.80 -16.71
C GLY A 31 0.76 4.13 -15.33
N VAL A 32 1.87 4.88 -15.25
CA VAL A 32 2.29 5.48 -13.98
C VAL A 32 1.23 6.51 -13.61
N VAL A 33 0.40 6.20 -12.62
CA VAL A 33 -0.51 7.18 -12.03
C VAL A 33 0.35 8.20 -11.30
N ARG A 34 0.40 9.42 -11.84
CA ARG A 34 1.15 10.55 -11.28
C ARG A 34 0.21 11.59 -10.71
N TYR A 35 0.64 12.20 -9.62
CA TYR A 35 -0.02 13.35 -9.02
C TYR A 35 -0.08 14.51 -10.02
N THR A 36 -1.29 14.99 -10.30
CA THR A 36 -1.55 16.16 -11.16
C THR A 36 -2.22 17.24 -10.34
N THR A 37 -1.44 17.96 -9.53
CA THR A 37 -1.99 19.12 -8.81
C THR A 37 -1.98 20.37 -9.66
N THR A 38 -3.04 21.17 -9.52
CA THR A 38 -3.17 22.52 -10.06
C THR A 38 -2.65 23.58 -9.09
N THR A 39 -2.31 23.20 -7.85
CA THR A 39 -1.83 24.12 -6.82
C THR A 39 -0.35 24.47 -7.03
N ALA A 40 0.02 25.72 -6.78
CA ALA A 40 1.40 26.17 -6.87
C ALA A 40 2.29 25.36 -5.91
N CYS A 41 3.41 24.85 -6.41
CA CYS A 41 4.39 24.11 -5.60
C CYS A 41 5.23 25.07 -4.77
N VAL A 42 5.57 24.66 -3.56
CA VAL A 42 6.52 25.39 -2.71
C VAL A 42 7.96 25.00 -3.04
N ASP A 43 8.90 25.92 -2.88
CA ASP A 43 10.30 25.74 -3.27
C ASP A 43 11.22 25.34 -2.09
N ALA A 44 10.67 25.26 -0.88
CA ALA A 44 11.44 24.94 0.33
C ALA A 44 10.62 24.07 1.29
N ILE A 45 11.29 23.13 1.98
CA ILE A 45 10.67 22.27 3.00
C ILE A 45 10.10 23.12 4.14
N SER A 46 10.77 24.21 4.52
CA SER A 46 10.31 25.14 5.56
C SER A 46 9.01 25.87 5.21
N ALA A 47 8.63 25.91 3.94
CA ALA A 47 7.35 26.48 3.49
C ALA A 47 6.20 25.47 3.51
N LEU A 48 6.47 24.18 3.78
CA LEU A 48 5.43 23.17 3.99
C LEU A 48 4.75 23.39 5.34
N GLN A 49 3.41 23.35 5.36
CA GLN A 49 2.67 23.42 6.62
C GLN A 49 2.77 22.08 7.37
N PRO A 50 3.41 22.02 8.56
CA PRO A 50 3.52 20.79 9.32
C PRO A 50 2.15 20.35 9.84
N ARG A 51 1.87 19.05 9.79
CA ARG A 51 0.66 18.45 10.39
C ARG A 51 1.02 17.70 11.67
N SER A 52 0.21 17.82 12.71
CA SER A 52 0.42 17.05 13.95
C SER A 52 0.11 15.57 13.75
N ILE A 53 0.87 14.71 14.43
CA ILE A 53 0.54 13.28 14.59
C ILE A 53 -0.39 13.17 15.80
N PRO A 54 -1.66 12.75 15.66
CA PRO A 54 -2.59 12.71 16.78
C PRO A 54 -2.13 11.75 17.89
N PRO A 55 -2.52 12.00 19.15
CA PRO A 55 -2.26 11.08 20.27
C PRO A 55 -2.80 9.68 19.99
N PRO A 56 -2.15 8.63 20.52
CA PRO A 56 -2.81 7.33 20.56
C PRO A 56 -4.11 7.49 21.36
N ASP A 57 -5.23 7.10 20.75
CA ASP A 57 -6.52 7.06 21.44
C ASP A 57 -6.61 5.81 22.34
N LYS A 58 -7.71 5.64 23.08
CA LYS A 58 -7.92 4.46 23.93
C LYS A 58 -7.91 3.14 23.15
N ASN A 59 -8.18 3.18 21.85
CA ASN A 59 -8.20 2.01 20.96
C ASN A 59 -6.88 1.84 20.19
N ASP A 60 -5.90 2.71 20.44
CA ASP A 60 -4.61 2.76 19.74
C ASP A 60 -4.78 2.81 18.20
N SER A 61 -5.80 3.56 17.76
CA SER A 61 -6.18 3.77 16.37
C SER A 61 -5.08 4.54 15.65
N PRO A 62 -4.60 4.05 14.50
CA PRO A 62 -3.54 4.74 13.81
C PRO A 62 -4.05 5.96 13.05
N ALA A 63 -3.21 6.99 12.92
CA ALA A 63 -3.49 8.17 12.11
C ALA A 63 -3.39 7.82 10.62
N VAL A 64 -4.47 8.05 9.86
CA VAL A 64 -4.49 7.76 8.42
C VAL A 64 -4.33 9.06 7.63
N PHE A 65 -3.31 9.12 6.79
CA PHE A 65 -3.02 10.22 5.87
C PHE A 65 -3.20 9.73 4.44
N VAL A 66 -4.19 10.28 3.74
CA VAL A 66 -4.35 10.06 2.29
C VAL A 66 -3.46 11.05 1.57
N PHE A 67 -2.46 10.57 0.84
CA PHE A 67 -1.40 11.41 0.25
C PHE A 67 -1.96 12.43 -0.74
N ASP A 68 -2.98 12.05 -1.52
CA ASP A 68 -3.64 12.93 -2.49
C ASP A 68 -4.21 14.21 -1.85
N SER A 69 -4.87 14.09 -0.70
CA SER A 69 -5.50 15.22 0.01
C SER A 69 -4.62 15.83 1.10
N SER A 70 -3.58 15.13 1.53
CA SER A 70 -2.77 15.52 2.71
C SER A 70 -1.41 16.10 2.34
N SER A 71 -0.92 15.82 1.13
CA SER A 71 0.35 16.32 0.65
C SER A 71 0.23 17.72 0.04
N VAL A 72 1.34 18.43 0.01
CA VAL A 72 1.52 19.69 -0.72
C VAL A 72 2.60 19.45 -1.77
N CYS A 73 2.47 20.06 -2.95
CA CYS A 73 3.52 19.96 -3.95
C CYS A 73 4.79 20.66 -3.48
N LEU A 74 5.88 19.91 -3.38
CA LEU A 74 7.24 20.40 -3.16
C LEU A 74 8.00 20.34 -4.49
N ARG A 75 8.70 21.42 -4.80
CA ARG A 75 9.65 21.48 -5.90
C ARG A 75 11.07 21.40 -5.35
N ASP A 76 11.83 20.42 -5.82
CA ASP A 76 13.24 20.30 -5.45
C ASP A 76 14.14 21.25 -6.26
N ALA A 77 15.43 21.26 -5.92
CA ALA A 77 16.43 22.06 -6.60
C ALA A 77 16.60 21.71 -8.09
N GLN A 78 16.18 20.52 -8.51
CA GLN A 78 16.17 20.04 -9.89
C GLN A 78 14.87 20.37 -10.63
N ASN A 79 13.99 21.20 -10.03
CA ASN A 79 12.68 21.57 -10.54
C ASN A 79 11.72 20.38 -10.69
N THR A 80 12.00 19.25 -10.02
CA THR A 80 11.10 18.10 -9.94
C THR A 80 10.00 18.40 -8.94
N ARG A 81 8.76 18.20 -9.37
CA ARG A 81 7.56 18.38 -8.55
C ARG A 81 7.16 17.05 -7.96
N ARG A 82 6.97 17.01 -6.65
CA ARG A 82 6.56 15.81 -5.93
C ARG A 82 5.59 16.14 -4.80
N PRO A 83 4.59 15.28 -4.52
CA PRO A 83 3.80 15.42 -3.30
C PRO A 83 4.69 15.17 -2.08
N ALA A 84 4.60 16.09 -1.11
CA ALA A 84 5.31 16.01 0.16
C ALA A 84 4.36 16.20 1.34
N LEU A 85 4.52 15.37 2.37
CA LEU A 85 3.82 15.47 3.64
C LEU A 85 4.84 15.74 4.74
N LEU A 86 4.68 16.86 5.44
CA LEU A 86 5.50 17.22 6.60
C LEU A 86 4.70 16.99 7.88
N LEU A 87 5.23 16.16 8.78
CA LEU A 87 4.62 15.86 10.08
C LEU A 87 5.45 16.45 11.20
N SER A 88 4.78 17.11 12.15
CA SER A 88 5.37 17.65 13.37
C SER A 88 5.50 16.57 14.43
N LEU A 89 6.69 16.50 15.05
CA LEU A 89 6.97 15.66 16.21
C LEU A 89 6.82 16.40 17.54
N ALA A 90 6.34 17.65 17.54
CA ALA A 90 6.23 18.47 18.76
C ALA A 90 5.37 17.83 19.86
N GLU A 91 4.37 17.03 19.49
CA GLU A 91 3.48 16.32 20.43
C GLU A 91 3.93 14.87 20.71
N VAL A 92 5.13 14.50 20.29
CA VAL A 92 5.71 13.16 20.48
C VAL A 92 6.80 13.23 21.54
N SER A 93 6.56 12.59 22.68
CA SER A 93 7.57 12.45 23.74
C SER A 93 8.68 11.51 23.27
N ILE A 94 9.90 12.03 23.12
CA ILE A 94 11.09 11.28 22.71
C ILE A 94 11.81 10.75 23.98
N PRO A 95 12.34 9.51 23.99
CA PRO A 95 12.43 8.55 22.89
C PRO A 95 11.08 7.90 22.53
N ALA A 96 10.87 7.66 21.24
CA ALA A 96 9.64 7.08 20.72
C ALA A 96 9.88 6.13 19.55
N GLU A 97 8.98 5.18 19.35
CA GLU A 97 8.91 4.38 18.12
C GLU A 97 7.65 4.79 17.33
N ILE A 98 7.84 5.16 16.08
CA ILE A 98 6.76 5.47 15.14
C ILE A 98 6.69 4.35 14.12
N LEU A 99 5.57 3.63 14.10
CA LEU A 99 5.25 2.66 13.07
C LEU A 99 4.58 3.38 11.89
N ILE A 100 5.20 3.28 10.72
CA ILE A 100 4.72 3.83 9.47
C ILE A 100 4.34 2.66 8.56
N SER A 101 3.12 2.68 8.04
CA SER A 101 2.62 1.66 7.13
C SER A 101 2.05 2.31 5.87
N SER A 102 2.46 1.84 4.70
CA SER A 102 1.81 2.13 3.42
C SER A 102 0.91 0.96 3.06
N SER A 103 -0.36 1.26 2.82
CA SER A 103 -1.36 0.26 2.43
C SER A 103 -1.67 0.40 0.95
N GLY A 104 -1.61 -0.71 0.21
CA GLY A 104 -2.09 -0.76 -1.16
C GLY A 104 -3.62 -0.73 -1.18
N ARG A 105 -4.22 0.38 -1.66
CA ARG A 105 -5.66 0.46 -1.90
C ARG A 105 -5.93 0.33 -3.40
N GLY A 106 -6.49 -0.82 -3.80
CA GLY A 106 -6.80 -1.10 -5.20
C GLY A 106 -5.55 -1.45 -6.02
N GLU A 107 -5.33 -0.71 -7.11
CA GLU A 107 -4.23 -0.96 -8.07
C GLU A 107 -2.97 -0.13 -7.75
N VAL A 108 -2.99 0.75 -6.75
CA VAL A 108 -1.86 1.64 -6.42
C VAL A 108 -1.38 1.46 -4.99
N THR A 109 -0.06 1.55 -4.81
CA THR A 109 0.60 1.54 -3.50
C THR A 109 1.59 2.70 -3.43
N LEU A 110 1.57 3.49 -2.36
CA LEU A 110 2.60 4.49 -2.15
C LEU A 110 3.90 3.79 -1.76
N ALA A 111 5.00 4.13 -2.42
CA ALA A 111 6.34 3.75 -2.00
C ALA A 111 6.97 4.92 -1.21
N PRO A 112 6.79 5.01 0.12
CA PRO A 112 7.28 6.15 0.89
C PRO A 112 8.79 6.15 1.07
N LEU A 113 9.38 7.34 0.96
CA LEU A 113 10.69 7.71 1.47
C LEU A 113 10.48 8.59 2.71
N ILE A 114 11.06 8.19 3.85
CA ILE A 114 10.92 8.91 5.13
C ILE A 114 12.25 9.57 5.48
N SER A 115 12.23 10.88 5.72
CA SER A 115 13.37 11.64 6.25
C SER A 115 13.02 12.22 7.63
N VAL A 116 13.88 11.99 8.61
CA VAL A 116 13.79 12.59 9.95
C VAL A 116 14.59 13.90 9.93
N LEU A 117 13.94 15.01 10.27
CA LEU A 117 14.53 16.34 10.24
C LEU A 117 14.63 16.93 11.65
N ASP A 118 15.66 17.75 11.88
CA ASP A 118 15.73 18.62 13.05
C ASP A 118 14.85 19.87 12.91
N LYS A 119 14.87 20.74 13.93
CA LYS A 119 14.11 22.00 13.94
C LYS A 119 14.51 22.99 12.84
N ASP A 120 15.70 22.83 12.28
CA ASP A 120 16.27 23.67 11.22
C ASP A 120 16.08 23.02 9.83
N PHE A 121 15.24 21.97 9.74
CA PHE A 121 14.96 21.18 8.55
C PHE A 121 16.17 20.43 7.98
N ILE A 122 17.20 20.20 8.79
CA ILE A 122 18.37 19.42 8.38
C ILE A 122 18.07 17.93 8.59
N GLU A 123 18.31 17.15 7.54
CA GLU A 123 18.11 15.70 7.56
C GLU A 123 19.10 15.03 8.52
N GLN A 124 18.56 14.30 9.50
CA GLN A 124 19.32 13.49 10.45
C GLN A 124 19.42 12.03 10.02
N SER A 125 18.32 11.49 9.49
CA SER A 125 18.20 10.10 9.06
C SER A 125 17.27 10.00 7.86
N ARG A 126 17.53 9.04 6.98
CA ARG A 126 16.73 8.79 5.78
C ARG A 126 16.45 7.30 5.62
N TYR A 127 15.21 6.96 5.34
CA TYR A 127 14.72 5.59 5.23
C TYR A 127 14.02 5.39 3.88
N PRO A 128 14.72 4.81 2.87
CA PRO A 128 14.14 4.51 1.57
C PRO A 128 13.10 3.41 1.65
N PHE A 129 12.26 3.28 0.61
CA PHE A 129 11.16 2.31 0.60
C PHE A 129 11.65 0.86 0.74
N GLU A 130 12.86 0.57 0.29
CA GLU A 130 13.55 -0.72 0.45
C GLU A 130 13.66 -1.20 1.90
N LYS A 131 13.58 -0.29 2.88
CA LYS A 131 13.64 -0.62 4.30
C LYS A 131 12.27 -1.02 4.86
N PHE A 132 11.19 -0.89 4.10
CA PHE A 132 9.86 -1.36 4.51
C PHE A 132 9.75 -2.88 4.37
N THR A 133 9.13 -3.50 5.38
CA THR A 133 8.81 -4.93 5.36
C THR A 133 7.42 -5.13 4.76
N LYS A 134 7.31 -5.97 3.74
CA LYS A 134 6.02 -6.37 3.15
C LYS A 134 5.30 -7.40 4.03
N ARG A 135 4.04 -7.17 4.35
CA ARG A 135 3.12 -8.10 5.02
C ARG A 135 1.77 -8.10 4.31
N GLY A 136 1.50 -9.13 3.51
CA GLY A 136 0.32 -9.17 2.66
C GLY A 136 0.34 -8.04 1.63
N THR A 137 -0.66 -7.16 1.66
CA THR A 137 -0.77 -5.95 0.82
C THR A 137 -0.12 -4.71 1.42
N ASP A 138 0.32 -4.78 2.67
CA ASP A 138 0.85 -3.63 3.41
C ASP A 138 2.37 -3.67 3.47
N PHE A 139 2.98 -2.49 3.54
CA PHE A 139 4.40 -2.28 3.74
C PHE A 139 4.58 -1.49 5.02
N SER A 140 5.39 -1.95 5.96
CA SER A 140 5.58 -1.25 7.23
C SER A 140 7.02 -1.16 7.70
N MET A 141 7.29 -0.12 8.50
CA MET A 141 8.59 0.18 9.09
C MET A 141 8.41 0.86 10.44
N SER A 142 9.31 0.54 11.37
CA SER A 142 9.46 1.29 12.60
C SER A 142 10.60 2.30 12.49
N VAL A 143 10.32 3.56 12.84
CA VAL A 143 11.31 4.62 12.99
C VAL A 143 11.50 4.88 14.48
N PHE A 144 12.73 4.71 14.97
CA PHE A 144 13.09 4.98 16.36
C PHE A 144 13.65 6.39 16.46
N LEU A 145 12.99 7.23 17.26
CA LEU A 145 13.37 8.61 17.54
C LEU A 145 14.12 8.64 18.87
N ASN A 146 15.36 9.12 18.85
CA ASN A 146 16.23 9.25 20.02
C ASN A 146 16.73 10.69 20.13
N ASP A 147 17.14 11.09 21.34
CA ASP A 147 17.68 12.44 21.62
C ASP A 147 19.21 12.52 21.51
N ALA A 148 19.86 11.54 20.87
CA ALA A 148 21.32 11.46 20.81
C ALA A 148 21.90 12.42 19.74
N GLY A 149 21.89 13.72 20.03
CA GLY A 149 22.53 14.75 19.20
C GLY A 149 21.60 15.91 18.90
N ARG A 150 21.01 15.93 17.70
CA ARG A 150 20.00 16.91 17.34
C ARG A 150 18.62 16.32 17.58
N GLN A 151 17.77 17.03 18.31
CA GLN A 151 16.44 16.54 18.62
C GLN A 151 15.59 16.42 17.33
N PRO A 152 15.00 15.24 17.02
CA PRO A 152 14.06 15.08 15.93
C PRO A 152 12.86 16.02 16.10
N ALA A 153 12.53 16.80 15.07
CA ALA A 153 11.42 17.76 15.11
C ALA A 153 10.34 17.46 14.06
N TYR A 154 10.73 16.89 12.91
CA TYR A 154 9.80 16.61 11.82
C TYR A 154 10.07 15.26 11.15
N LEU A 155 9.01 14.70 10.56
CA LEU A 155 9.11 13.66 9.53
C LEU A 155 8.67 14.25 8.19
N LEU A 156 9.57 14.23 7.21
CA LEU A 156 9.25 14.49 5.83
C LEU A 156 8.97 13.17 5.13
N ILE A 157 7.82 13.08 4.47
CA ILE A 157 7.41 11.92 3.69
C ILE A 157 7.20 12.37 2.25
N VAL A 158 7.85 11.68 1.32
CA VAL A 158 7.67 11.83 -0.13
C VAL A 158 7.59 10.45 -0.77
N ALA A 159 7.24 10.37 -2.04
CA ALA A 159 7.36 9.13 -2.79
C ALA A 159 8.83 8.86 -3.17
N ASP A 160 9.22 7.59 -3.13
CA ASP A 160 10.55 7.12 -3.52
C ASP A 160 10.62 6.91 -5.03
N ASP A 161 11.33 7.81 -5.72
CA ASP A 161 11.46 7.83 -7.18
C ASP A 161 12.02 6.53 -7.75
N VAL A 162 12.82 5.77 -6.98
CA VAL A 162 13.37 4.48 -7.41
C VAL A 162 12.29 3.45 -7.63
N TRP A 163 11.14 3.58 -6.96
CA TRP A 163 10.06 2.60 -6.99
C TRP A 163 8.88 3.01 -7.84
N LEU A 164 8.70 4.29 -8.13
CA LEU A 164 7.58 4.80 -8.93
C LEU A 164 7.46 4.10 -10.29
N GLY A 165 6.26 3.61 -10.58
CA GLY A 165 5.94 2.90 -11.82
C GLY A 165 6.38 1.43 -11.85
N LYS A 166 7.09 0.93 -10.84
CA LYS A 166 7.37 -0.52 -10.72
C LYS A 166 6.12 -1.27 -10.25
N ASP A 167 6.01 -2.51 -10.70
CA ASP A 167 4.93 -3.38 -10.29
C ASP A 167 5.24 -4.12 -8.98
N ASN A 168 4.20 -4.31 -8.19
CA ASN A 168 4.15 -5.04 -6.95
C ASN A 168 3.11 -6.15 -7.08
N LEU A 169 3.60 -7.38 -7.23
CA LEU A 169 2.76 -8.58 -7.24
C LEU A 169 2.46 -9.01 -5.80
N THR A 170 1.19 -9.11 -5.47
CA THR A 170 0.72 -9.66 -4.20
C THR A 170 -0.09 -10.92 -4.46
N VAL A 171 0.22 -11.99 -3.73
CA VAL A 171 -0.53 -13.23 -3.76
C VAL A 171 -1.32 -13.31 -2.47
N ALA A 172 -2.65 -13.39 -2.59
CA ALA A 172 -3.55 -13.48 -1.45
C ALA A 172 -4.43 -14.73 -1.57
N GLY A 173 -4.53 -15.49 -0.48
CA GLY A 173 -5.51 -16.57 -0.39
C GLY A 173 -6.91 -15.99 -0.25
N LYS A 174 -7.84 -16.41 -1.12
CA LYS A 174 -9.27 -16.09 -1.01
C LYS A 174 -10.01 -17.38 -0.69
N SER A 175 -10.90 -17.32 0.29
CA SER A 175 -11.87 -18.38 0.57
C SER A 175 -13.26 -17.93 0.15
N GLN A 176 -14.00 -18.84 -0.46
CA GLN A 176 -15.41 -18.67 -0.74
C GLN A 176 -16.17 -19.81 -0.07
N THR A 177 -16.98 -19.45 0.92
CA THR A 177 -17.92 -20.37 1.57
C THR A 177 -19.27 -20.21 0.92
N THR A 178 -19.79 -21.31 0.39
CA THR A 178 -21.15 -21.37 -0.17
C THR A 178 -21.99 -22.20 0.77
N VAL A 179 -23.07 -21.60 1.26
CA VAL A 179 -24.07 -22.25 2.11
C VAL A 179 -25.21 -22.72 1.22
N TRP A 180 -25.66 -23.96 1.43
CA TRP A 180 -26.84 -24.50 0.78
C TRP A 180 -27.80 -25.07 1.83
N SER A 181 -29.10 -24.97 1.56
CA SER A 181 -30.14 -25.49 2.44
C SER A 181 -31.26 -26.09 1.62
N THR A 182 -31.79 -27.23 2.06
CA THR A 182 -32.95 -27.90 1.46
C THR A 182 -34.22 -27.77 2.32
N GLY A 183 -34.19 -26.91 3.35
CA GLY A 183 -35.29 -26.73 4.31
C GLY A 183 -35.28 -27.70 5.50
N LEU A 184 -34.69 -28.90 5.36
CA LEU A 184 -34.52 -29.88 6.44
C LEU A 184 -33.05 -30.08 6.87
N VAL A 185 -32.11 -29.82 5.96
CA VAL A 185 -30.67 -29.92 6.20
C VAL A 185 -30.00 -28.66 5.66
N THR A 186 -29.04 -28.14 6.42
CA THR A 186 -28.18 -27.03 5.99
C THR A 186 -26.74 -27.53 5.97
N GLY A 187 -26.03 -27.25 4.89
CA GLY A 187 -24.62 -27.58 4.71
C GLY A 187 -23.85 -26.39 4.18
N ALA A 188 -22.53 -26.44 4.31
CA ALA A 188 -21.64 -25.45 3.71
C ALA A 188 -20.46 -26.17 3.07
N TYR A 189 -20.00 -25.67 1.92
CA TYR A 189 -18.71 -26.03 1.37
C TYR A 189 -17.84 -24.79 1.28
N THR A 190 -16.58 -24.93 1.65
CA THR A 190 -15.58 -23.86 1.56
C THR A 190 -14.55 -24.25 0.51
N SER A 191 -14.36 -23.39 -0.48
CA SER A 191 -13.29 -23.52 -1.48
C SER A 191 -12.27 -22.41 -1.27
N GLY A 192 -10.99 -22.71 -1.49
CA GLY A 192 -9.89 -21.75 -1.43
C GLY A 192 -9.20 -21.64 -2.78
N TYR A 193 -8.83 -20.43 -3.18
CA TYR A 193 -7.98 -20.19 -4.35
C TYR A 193 -6.99 -19.06 -4.08
N GLU A 194 -5.88 -19.07 -4.82
CA GLU A 194 -4.91 -17.98 -4.78
C GLU A 194 -5.31 -16.91 -5.80
N ALA A 195 -5.45 -15.67 -5.34
CA ALA A 195 -5.61 -14.51 -6.20
C ALA A 195 -4.28 -13.77 -6.30
N ARG A 196 -3.82 -13.56 -7.54
CA ARG A 196 -2.70 -12.66 -7.84
C ARG A 196 -3.25 -11.27 -8.09
N GLN A 197 -2.81 -10.30 -7.31
CA GLN A 197 -3.13 -8.90 -7.47
C GLN A 197 -1.86 -8.15 -7.85
N LEU A 198 -1.85 -7.58 -9.05
CA LEU A 198 -0.82 -6.64 -9.46
C LEU A 198 -1.23 -5.25 -8.96
N SER A 199 -0.28 -4.54 -8.38
CA SER A 199 -0.42 -3.13 -8.02
C SER A 199 0.81 -2.39 -8.52
N THR A 200 0.69 -1.13 -8.87
CA THR A 200 1.82 -0.32 -9.31
C THR A 200 2.18 0.68 -8.21
N PHE A 201 3.47 0.87 -7.97
CA PHE A 201 3.91 1.90 -7.05
C PHE A 201 3.68 3.28 -7.64
N SER A 202 3.03 4.15 -6.87
CA SER A 202 2.62 5.49 -7.29
C SER A 202 3.04 6.51 -6.23
N ASP A 203 2.99 7.78 -6.60
CA ASP A 203 3.12 8.92 -5.69
C ASP A 203 1.82 9.22 -4.93
N LEU A 204 0.77 8.43 -5.18
CA LEU A 204 -0.50 8.43 -4.48
C LEU A 204 -0.64 7.20 -3.58
N GLY A 205 -1.44 7.34 -2.51
CA GLY A 205 -1.83 6.23 -1.66
C GLY A 205 -2.25 6.66 -0.26
N SER A 206 -2.36 5.69 0.65
CA SER A 206 -2.62 5.95 2.06
C SER A 206 -1.46 5.50 2.92
N LEU A 207 -1.03 6.41 3.79
CA LEU A 207 -0.13 6.12 4.89
C LEU A 207 -0.89 6.04 6.20
N THR A 208 -0.46 5.12 7.03
CA THR A 208 -0.96 4.89 8.36
C THR A 208 0.21 5.06 9.31
N ILE A 209 0.08 5.97 10.26
CA ILE A 209 1.15 6.33 11.19
C ILE A 209 0.65 6.09 12.60
N LYS A 210 1.42 5.33 13.37
CA LYS A 210 1.07 4.93 14.71
C LYS A 210 2.23 5.20 15.64
N ARG A 211 1.95 5.84 16.77
CA ARG A 211 2.91 6.03 17.85
C ARG A 211 2.83 4.80 18.75
N LYS A 212 3.94 4.11 18.97
CA LYS A 212 3.98 3.10 20.04
C LYS A 212 4.28 3.80 21.35
N SER A 213 3.36 3.69 22.30
CA SER A 213 3.61 4.08 23.68
C SER A 213 4.66 3.15 24.28
N TYR A 214 5.83 3.69 24.58
CA TYR A 214 6.80 3.00 25.43
C TYR A 214 6.39 3.26 26.88
N ALA A 215 5.79 2.27 27.54
CA ALA A 215 5.75 2.29 28.99
C ALA A 215 7.18 1.97 29.47
N PRO A 216 7.85 2.85 30.23
CA PRO A 216 9.11 2.46 30.85
C PRO A 216 8.85 1.20 31.70
N PRO A 217 9.74 0.20 31.69
CA PRO A 217 9.61 -0.93 32.58
C PRO A 217 9.52 -0.38 34.01
N SER A 218 8.46 -0.76 34.75
CA SER A 218 8.38 -0.43 36.16
C SER A 218 9.63 -0.99 36.83
N LEU A 219 10.38 -0.12 37.50
CA LEU A 219 11.46 -0.51 38.40
C LEU A 219 10.83 -1.13 39.65
N GLU A 220 10.15 -2.27 39.51
CA GLU A 220 9.73 -3.09 40.64
C GLU A 220 10.83 -4.11 40.95
N GLU A 221 11.52 -3.82 42.06
CA GLU A 221 12.15 -4.76 42.98
C GLU A 221 13.28 -5.67 42.47
N THR A 222 14.49 -5.13 42.43
CA THR A 222 15.70 -5.88 42.81
C THR A 222 16.18 -5.43 44.19
N HIS A 223 15.46 -5.86 45.22
CA HIS A 223 16.01 -6.02 46.56
C HIS A 223 15.85 -7.50 46.94
N ASN A 224 16.94 -8.26 46.82
CA ASN A 224 17.21 -9.47 47.59
C ASN A 224 18.72 -9.63 47.71
#